data_AF-S0EEB3-F1
#
_entry.id   AF-S0EEB3-F1
#
_cell.length_a   1.000
_cell.length_b   1.000
_cell.length_c   1.000
_cell.angle_alpha   90.00
_cell.angle_beta   90.00
_cell.angle_gamma   90.00
#
_symmetry.space_group_name_H-M   'P 1'
#
loop_
_entity.id
_entity.type
_entity.pdbx_description
1 polymer ?
#
loop_
_entity_poly.entity_id
_entity_poly.type
_entity_poly.pdbx_seq_one_letter_code
_entity_poly.pdbx_strand_id
1 'polypeptide(L)'
;MDPNLEFYRSILHLGPRERRERMQHLPESECDRVRIIIEREEDTRRREEAIAGRDLVQMALESISEITENHYLESALLGRTTYYDDECMMIRRITNRIADSSSTLVHRIALFDQHMDPFCLDAWKLVYCDVCYVDGSSATLQEIYESRLREEELQTPAEQARELVRDKDLKIGRRNAKWMIPAIERLSAEERDEPDQEERELRDKLLQQGKYDELVERLEKQRIYTEALQRLWKQVSPSPPAWIQKVLETGEEFGFVYYRSREVYQSRYNWNSVWSRIRNTCSPLRVTWASIHCQGRDNWMKLSSLSVEHWPVFSPDESMTEDEDLRKHFKKYCQENRSKTEEDEKKKKKRKRKGTEDNETVLSPGILRNTFIVIPIEFVSGNLNIEEGDFYDPCWVWAYDADWDGSEEETVVDGETYQGRVKVAKWSLNSWFYAARWEGVSLRDMWLKAQQHPDKYWICYTKELEEWDHEPYV
;
A
#
# COMPACT_ATOMS: atom_id res chain seq x y z
N MET A 1 -13.53 46.66 19.14
CA MET A 1 -14.27 45.39 19.05
C MET A 1 -14.83 45.27 17.65
N ASP A 2 -14.80 44.06 17.09
CA ASP A 2 -15.26 43.79 15.73
C ASP A 2 -16.79 43.55 15.74
N PRO A 3 -17.61 44.46 15.21
CA PRO A 3 -19.07 44.40 15.33
C PRO A 3 -19.67 43.22 14.57
N ASN A 4 -19.04 42.77 13.48
CA ASN A 4 -19.52 41.64 12.70
C ASN A 4 -19.26 40.31 13.44
N LEU A 5 -18.13 40.24 14.16
CA LEU A 5 -17.79 39.12 15.03
C LEU A 5 -18.77 39.01 16.21
N GLU A 6 -19.09 40.13 16.87
CA GLU A 6 -20.08 40.15 17.95
C GLU A 6 -21.48 39.78 17.47
N PHE A 7 -21.88 40.29 16.29
CA PHE A 7 -23.14 39.93 15.68
C PHE A 7 -23.22 38.43 15.40
N TYR A 8 -22.17 37.83 14.81
CA TYR A 8 -22.14 36.40 14.55
C TYR A 8 -22.21 35.56 15.82
N ARG A 9 -21.49 35.95 16.88
CA ARG A 9 -21.58 35.29 18.20
C ARG A 9 -23.00 35.30 18.74
N SER A 10 -23.72 36.42 18.58
CA SER A 10 -25.11 36.55 19.06
C SER A 10 -26.09 35.59 18.37
N ILE A 11 -25.77 35.12 17.16
CA ILE A 11 -26.64 34.25 16.35
C ILE A 11 -26.15 32.79 16.28
N LEU A 12 -25.11 32.40 17.03
CA LEU A 12 -24.57 31.03 17.03
C LEU A 12 -25.58 29.95 17.44
N HIS A 13 -26.57 30.32 18.26
CA HIS A 13 -27.66 29.44 18.69
C HIS A 13 -28.65 29.10 17.57
N LEU A 14 -28.59 29.79 16.42
CA LEU A 14 -29.47 29.56 15.27
C LEU A 14 -28.95 28.46 14.34
N GLY A 15 -29.86 27.86 13.59
CA GLY A 15 -29.52 26.85 12.58
C GLY A 15 -28.65 27.43 11.44
N PRO A 16 -27.87 26.60 10.71
CA PRO A 16 -26.96 27.08 9.65
C PRO A 16 -27.66 27.91 8.55
N ARG A 17 -28.91 27.60 8.23
CA ARG A 17 -29.72 28.33 7.25
C ARG A 17 -30.10 29.73 7.75
N GLU A 18 -30.60 29.82 8.97
CA GLU A 18 -30.99 31.09 9.58
C GLU A 18 -29.78 32.00 9.82
N ARG A 19 -28.63 31.44 10.20
CA ARG A 19 -27.37 32.20 10.30
C ARG A 19 -26.99 32.85 8.97
N ARG A 20 -27.07 32.11 7.85
CA ARG A 20 -26.82 32.66 6.51
C ARG A 20 -27.81 33.77 6.13
N GLU A 21 -29.09 33.57 6.39
CA GLU A 21 -30.13 34.59 6.12
C GLU A 21 -29.89 35.87 6.93
N ARG A 22 -29.45 35.76 8.20
CA ARG A 22 -29.12 36.91 9.04
C ARG A 22 -27.84 37.63 8.60
N MET A 23 -26.90 36.92 8.00
CA MET A 23 -25.61 37.45 7.53
C MET A 23 -25.66 37.96 6.07
N GLN A 24 -26.78 37.82 5.36
CA GLN A 24 -26.91 38.14 3.92
C GLN A 24 -26.57 39.60 3.54
N HIS A 25 -26.56 40.51 4.52
CA HIS A 25 -26.24 41.92 4.33
C HIS A 25 -24.74 42.20 4.32
N LEU A 26 -23.92 41.23 4.73
CA LEU A 26 -22.47 41.30 4.69
C LEU A 26 -21.93 40.63 3.41
N PRO A 27 -20.78 41.10 2.89
CA PRO A 27 -20.07 40.39 1.82
C PRO A 27 -19.75 38.95 2.23
N GLU A 28 -19.71 38.04 1.25
CA GLU A 28 -19.36 36.63 1.48
C GLU A 28 -17.99 36.48 2.17
N SER A 29 -16.99 37.26 1.73
CA SER A 29 -15.66 37.28 2.34
C SER A 29 -15.67 37.65 3.83
N GLU A 30 -16.58 38.53 4.24
CA GLU A 30 -16.71 38.96 5.63
C GLU A 30 -17.46 37.92 6.47
N CYS A 31 -18.46 37.27 5.88
CA CYS A 31 -19.15 36.13 6.49
C CYS A 31 -18.18 34.97 6.73
N ASP A 32 -17.34 34.67 5.74
CA ASP A 32 -16.32 33.63 5.84
C ASP A 32 -15.25 34.00 6.88
N ARG A 33 -14.75 35.24 6.87
CA ARG A 33 -13.78 35.72 7.87
C ARG A 33 -14.28 35.51 9.29
N VAL A 34 -15.51 35.97 9.58
CA VAL A 34 -16.09 35.89 10.92
C VAL A 34 -16.38 34.44 11.33
N ARG A 35 -16.88 33.61 10.39
CA ARG A 35 -17.09 32.17 10.62
C ARG A 35 -15.78 31.49 11.01
N ILE A 36 -14.72 31.71 10.23
CA ILE A 36 -13.39 31.10 10.46
C ILE A 36 -12.84 31.50 11.83
N ILE A 37 -12.96 32.78 12.23
CA ILE A 37 -12.49 33.23 13.56
C ILE A 37 -13.21 32.45 14.68
N ILE A 38 -14.53 32.31 14.58
CA ILE A 38 -15.32 31.62 15.62
C ILE A 38 -15.06 30.12 15.65
N GLU A 39 -14.94 29.49 14.48
CA GLU A 39 -14.57 28.07 14.39
C GLU A 39 -13.20 27.82 15.02
N ARG A 40 -12.22 28.71 14.78
CA ARG A 40 -10.90 28.64 15.42
C ARG A 40 -10.94 28.82 16.94
N GLU A 41 -11.73 29.78 17.44
CA GLU A 41 -11.90 29.99 18.89
C GLU A 41 -12.51 28.76 19.56
N GLU A 42 -13.54 28.17 18.95
CA GLU A 42 -14.20 26.96 19.45
C GLU A 42 -13.27 25.75 19.43
N ASP A 43 -12.52 25.52 18.34
CA ASP A 43 -11.56 24.43 18.25
C ASP A 43 -10.40 24.58 19.23
N THR A 44 -9.90 25.81 19.42
CA THR A 44 -8.86 26.09 20.42
C THR A 44 -9.39 25.77 21.82
N ARG A 45 -10.62 26.20 22.15
CA ARG A 45 -11.25 25.90 23.44
C ARG A 45 -11.41 24.39 23.63
N ARG A 46 -11.92 23.66 22.63
CA ARG A 46 -12.07 22.20 22.71
C ARG A 46 -10.75 21.48 22.84
N ARG A 47 -9.69 21.95 22.17
CA ARG A 47 -8.34 21.41 22.32
C ARG A 47 -7.80 21.63 23.72
N GLU A 48 -7.97 22.82 24.29
CA GLU A 48 -7.57 23.13 25.67
C GLU A 48 -8.36 22.32 26.70
N GLU A 49 -9.68 22.18 26.51
CA GLU A 49 -10.56 21.33 27.33
C GLU A 49 -10.18 19.85 27.22
N ALA A 50 -9.82 19.39 26.02
CA ALA A 50 -9.32 18.04 25.82
C ALA A 50 -7.97 17.87 26.51
N ILE A 51 -7.01 18.79 26.38
CA ILE A 51 -5.70 18.59 27.02
C ILE A 51 -5.81 18.75 28.54
N ALA A 52 -6.50 19.77 29.06
CA ALA A 52 -6.83 19.99 30.47
C ALA A 52 -5.71 19.65 31.50
N GLY A 53 -4.44 19.90 31.16
CA GLY A 53 -3.29 19.60 32.02
C GLY A 53 -2.89 18.11 32.10
N ARG A 54 -3.48 17.27 31.24
CA ARG A 54 -3.12 15.85 31.09
C ARG A 54 -1.73 15.70 30.47
N ASP A 55 -0.98 14.71 30.97
CA ASP A 55 0.29 14.31 30.37
C ASP A 55 0.03 13.35 29.21
N LEU A 56 0.03 13.88 27.99
CA LEU A 56 -0.26 13.10 26.78
C LEU A 56 0.79 12.00 26.53
N VAL A 57 2.02 12.18 26.99
CA VAL A 57 3.09 11.18 26.85
C VAL A 57 2.80 10.00 27.76
N GLN A 58 2.51 10.27 29.04
CA GLN A 58 2.13 9.22 29.98
C GLN A 58 0.86 8.49 29.51
N MET A 59 -0.16 9.23 29.07
CA MET A 59 -1.39 8.65 28.54
C MET A 59 -1.13 7.68 27.39
N ALA A 60 -0.34 8.08 26.39
CA ALA A 60 -0.02 7.21 25.25
C ALA A 60 0.69 5.92 25.66
N LEU A 61 1.59 6.00 26.65
CA LEU A 61 2.37 4.86 27.13
C LEU A 61 1.54 3.89 27.99
N GLU A 62 0.49 4.38 28.66
CA GLU A 62 -0.42 3.56 29.47
C GLU A 62 -1.59 2.99 28.66
N SER A 63 -2.20 3.80 27.78
CA SER A 63 -3.34 3.42 26.95
C SER A 63 -3.50 4.31 25.73
N ILE A 64 -3.36 3.74 24.53
CA ILE A 64 -3.44 4.50 23.27
C ILE A 64 -4.87 4.84 22.83
N SER A 65 -5.88 4.08 23.27
CA SER A 65 -7.23 4.13 22.68
C SER A 65 -7.87 5.51 22.82
N GLU A 66 -7.72 6.14 23.99
CA GLU A 66 -8.28 7.46 24.24
C GLU A 66 -7.66 8.55 23.34
N ILE A 67 -6.37 8.41 23.01
CA ILE A 67 -5.68 9.36 22.13
C ILE A 67 -6.11 9.12 20.69
N THR A 68 -6.12 7.88 20.21
CA THR A 68 -6.47 7.55 18.82
C THR A 68 -7.95 7.80 18.50
N GLU A 69 -8.84 7.77 19.49
CA GLU A 69 -10.25 8.10 19.32
C GLU A 69 -10.53 9.61 19.38
N ASN A 70 -9.55 10.42 19.81
CA ASN A 70 -9.71 11.86 19.98
C ASN A 70 -8.67 12.65 19.17
N HIS A 71 -9.10 13.15 18.01
CA HIS A 71 -8.24 13.91 17.09
C HIS A 71 -7.55 15.14 17.74
N TYR A 72 -8.12 15.75 18.78
CA TYR A 72 -7.49 16.88 19.48
C TYR A 72 -6.26 16.42 20.27
N LEU A 73 -6.33 15.25 20.92
CA LEU A 73 -5.23 14.68 21.69
C LEU A 73 -4.14 14.15 20.76
N GLU A 74 -4.53 13.40 19.73
CA GLU A 74 -3.62 12.88 18.72
C GLU A 74 -2.85 14.02 18.03
N SER A 75 -3.57 15.04 17.53
CA SER A 75 -2.95 16.19 16.88
C SER A 75 -2.03 16.95 17.84
N ALA A 76 -2.38 17.03 19.12
CA ALA A 76 -1.52 17.68 20.11
C ALA A 76 -0.22 16.89 20.37
N LEU A 77 -0.29 15.58 20.51
CA LEU A 77 0.87 14.72 20.74
C LEU A 77 1.83 14.72 19.54
N LEU A 78 1.29 14.73 18.32
CA LEU A 78 2.07 14.81 17.08
C LEU A 78 2.57 16.24 16.76
N GLY A 79 2.06 17.27 17.44
CA GLY A 79 2.41 18.67 17.19
C GLY A 79 1.74 19.27 15.94
N ARG A 80 0.58 18.74 15.55
CA ARG A 80 -0.21 19.18 14.39
C ARG A 80 -1.19 20.28 14.78
N THR A 81 -1.66 21.01 13.78
CA THR A 81 -2.80 21.91 13.94
C THR A 81 -4.09 21.10 13.90
N THR A 82 -5.10 21.57 14.63
CA THR A 82 -6.46 20.99 14.57
C THR A 82 -7.29 21.61 13.44
N TYR A 83 -6.80 22.71 12.85
CA TYR A 83 -7.49 23.39 11.76
C TYR A 83 -6.99 22.90 10.40
N TYR A 84 -7.82 22.12 9.72
CA TYR A 84 -7.49 21.43 8.48
C TYR A 84 -6.98 22.36 7.36
N ASP A 85 -7.59 23.54 7.17
CA ASP A 85 -7.17 24.44 6.10
C ASP A 85 -5.78 25.04 6.36
N ASP A 86 -5.42 25.30 7.62
CA ASP A 86 -4.08 25.80 7.97
C ASP A 86 -3.02 24.73 7.70
N GLU A 87 -3.31 23.46 8.03
CA GLU A 87 -2.44 22.34 7.66
C GLU A 87 -2.30 22.26 6.14
N CYS A 88 -3.41 22.32 5.38
CA CYS A 88 -3.38 22.23 3.92
C CYS A 88 -2.63 23.40 3.27
N MET A 89 -2.79 24.64 3.77
CA MET A 89 -2.05 25.80 3.29
C MET A 89 -0.55 25.66 3.53
N MET A 90 -0.16 25.23 4.73
CA MET A 90 1.22 24.94 5.07
C MET A 90 1.80 23.85 4.15
N ILE A 91 1.07 22.75 3.95
CA ILE A 91 1.48 21.63 3.08
C ILE A 91 1.65 22.08 1.63
N ARG A 92 0.69 22.82 1.08
CA ARG A 92 0.78 23.36 -0.28
C ARG A 92 1.99 24.26 -0.44
N ARG A 93 2.27 25.11 0.54
CA ARG A 93 3.44 25.99 0.49
C ARG A 93 4.75 25.20 0.56
N ILE A 94 4.89 24.30 1.55
CA ILE A 94 6.13 23.54 1.76
C ILE A 94 6.40 22.61 0.57
N THR A 95 5.36 21.95 0.04
CA THR A 95 5.49 20.97 -1.05
C THR A 95 5.42 21.57 -2.45
N ASN A 96 5.39 22.90 -2.59
CA ASN A 96 5.15 23.60 -3.87
C ASN A 96 3.91 23.04 -4.59
N ARG A 97 2.82 22.80 -3.86
CA ARG A 97 1.54 22.24 -4.32
C ARG A 97 1.65 20.86 -4.99
N ILE A 98 2.65 20.04 -4.62
CA ILE A 98 2.67 18.62 -5.01
C ILE A 98 1.60 17.86 -4.24
N ALA A 99 1.44 18.18 -2.97
CA ALA A 99 0.37 17.66 -2.13
C ALA A 99 -0.56 18.79 -1.70
N ASP A 100 -1.86 18.48 -1.65
CA ASP A 100 -2.91 19.41 -1.24
C ASP A 100 -3.32 19.26 0.23
N SER A 101 -2.94 18.14 0.84
CA SER A 101 -3.30 17.77 2.21
C SER A 101 -2.19 16.91 2.82
N SER A 102 -2.19 16.83 4.15
CA SER A 102 -1.28 15.94 4.87
C SER A 102 -1.49 14.46 4.50
N SER A 103 -2.75 14.03 4.33
CA SER A 103 -3.07 12.68 3.88
C SER A 103 -2.45 12.36 2.51
N THR A 104 -2.54 13.29 1.55
CA THR A 104 -1.95 13.12 0.23
C THR A 104 -0.42 13.08 0.29
N LEU A 105 0.18 13.95 1.10
CA LEU A 105 1.63 14.01 1.30
C LEU A 105 2.17 12.69 1.90
N VAL A 106 1.61 12.29 3.04
CA VAL A 106 2.04 11.10 3.79
C VAL A 106 1.85 9.86 2.92
N HIS A 107 0.69 9.70 2.28
CA HIS A 107 0.40 8.55 1.43
C HIS A 107 1.38 8.43 0.24
N ARG A 108 1.66 9.53 -0.45
CA ARG A 108 2.58 9.51 -1.61
C ARG A 108 4.04 9.31 -1.21
N ILE A 109 4.47 9.83 -0.07
CA ILE A 109 5.81 9.55 0.48
C ILE A 109 5.90 8.11 1.00
N ALA A 110 4.84 7.58 1.62
CA ALA A 110 4.79 6.18 2.07
C ALA A 110 4.86 5.20 0.90
N LEU A 111 4.11 5.49 -0.16
CA LEU A 111 4.07 4.72 -1.41
C LEU A 111 4.99 5.33 -2.48
N PHE A 112 6.12 5.92 -2.10
CA PHE A 112 7.05 6.53 -3.06
C PHE A 112 7.54 5.54 -4.12
N ASP A 113 7.57 4.25 -3.74
CA ASP A 113 7.86 3.14 -4.64
C ASP A 113 6.86 3.03 -5.80
N GLN A 114 5.62 3.47 -5.63
CA GLN A 114 4.55 3.47 -6.63
C GLN A 114 4.30 4.87 -7.22
N HIS A 115 4.51 5.92 -6.43
CA HIS A 115 4.24 7.31 -6.74
C HIS A 115 5.51 8.16 -6.58
N MET A 116 6.33 8.19 -7.64
CA MET A 116 7.58 8.93 -7.66
C MET A 116 7.35 10.42 -7.93
N ASP A 117 6.75 11.10 -6.97
CA ASP A 117 6.49 12.54 -7.02
C ASP A 117 7.74 13.37 -6.66
N PRO A 118 7.95 14.54 -7.27
CA PRO A 118 9.17 15.34 -7.08
C PRO A 118 9.16 16.13 -5.76
N PHE A 119 8.95 15.48 -4.62
CA PHE A 119 8.90 16.13 -3.31
C PHE A 119 10.25 16.75 -2.94
N CYS A 120 10.23 18.05 -2.63
CA CYS A 120 11.34 18.82 -2.11
C CYS A 120 11.86 18.28 -0.76
N LEU A 121 13.09 18.63 -0.40
CA LEU A 121 13.70 18.21 0.88
C LEU A 121 12.83 18.53 2.10
N ASP A 122 12.19 19.70 2.13
CA ASP A 122 11.35 20.12 3.24
C ASP A 122 10.06 19.28 3.36
N ALA A 123 9.52 18.76 2.25
CA ALA A 123 8.38 17.84 2.29
C ALA A 123 8.74 16.52 2.99
N TRP A 124 9.94 15.99 2.75
CA TRP A 124 10.44 14.79 3.44
C TRP A 124 10.66 15.06 4.93
N LYS A 125 11.27 16.21 5.27
CA LYS A 125 11.47 16.64 6.67
C LYS A 125 10.14 16.80 7.40
N LEU A 126 9.13 17.37 6.74
CA LEU A 126 7.81 17.55 7.31
C LEU A 126 7.14 16.21 7.65
N VAL A 127 7.20 15.20 6.77
CA VAL A 127 6.71 13.84 7.08
C VAL A 127 7.51 13.21 8.21
N TYR A 128 8.84 13.34 8.21
CA TYR A 128 9.69 12.92 9.33
C TYR A 128 9.39 13.68 10.64
N CYS A 129 8.67 14.80 10.60
CA CYS A 129 8.27 15.54 11.79
C CYS A 129 6.79 15.36 12.14
N ASP A 130 6.16 14.25 11.70
CA ASP A 130 4.76 13.95 11.98
C ASP A 130 3.78 14.98 11.42
N VAL A 131 4.18 15.66 10.34
CA VAL A 131 3.44 16.77 9.72
C VAL A 131 3.15 17.89 10.73
N CYS A 132 4.11 18.16 11.63
CA CYS A 132 3.98 19.18 12.64
C CYS A 132 3.65 20.56 12.02
N TYR A 133 2.82 21.33 12.71
CA TYR A 133 2.44 22.65 12.25
C TYR A 133 3.55 23.68 12.56
N VAL A 134 4.17 24.25 11.52
CA VAL A 134 5.32 25.15 11.67
C VAL A 134 4.96 26.64 11.65
N ASP A 135 3.82 27.02 11.06
CA ASP A 135 3.45 28.43 10.85
C ASP A 135 3.08 29.18 12.14
N GLY A 136 2.72 28.44 13.19
CA GLY A 136 2.47 28.98 14.53
C GLY A 136 3.66 28.91 15.47
N SER A 137 4.81 28.37 15.03
CA SER A 137 5.99 28.13 15.86
C SER A 137 7.07 29.18 15.62
N SER A 138 7.86 29.49 16.64
CA SER A 138 9.09 30.28 16.46
C SER A 138 10.24 29.44 15.90
N ALA A 139 10.12 28.10 15.95
CA ALA A 139 11.12 27.19 15.44
C ALA A 139 10.90 26.91 13.95
N THR A 140 11.99 26.91 13.19
CA THR A 140 12.02 26.51 11.79
C THR A 140 11.81 24.99 11.65
N LEU A 141 11.36 24.53 10.47
CA LEU A 141 11.21 23.10 10.19
C LEU A 141 12.54 22.34 10.37
N GLN A 142 13.67 22.96 10.04
CA GLN A 142 15.00 22.39 10.24
C GLN A 142 15.32 22.15 11.72
N GLU A 143 15.04 23.12 12.60
CA GLU A 143 15.28 22.98 14.04
C GLU A 143 14.39 21.89 14.65
N ILE A 144 13.14 21.78 14.20
CA ILE A 144 12.22 20.72 14.62
C ILE A 144 12.74 19.36 14.15
N TYR A 145 13.16 19.23 12.89
CA TYR A 145 13.74 18.01 12.33
C TYR A 145 14.95 17.53 13.14
N GLU A 146 15.88 18.41 13.47
CA GLU A 146 17.04 18.09 14.29
C GLU A 146 16.67 17.71 15.73
N SER A 147 15.63 18.32 16.30
CA SER A 147 15.10 17.90 17.61
C SER A 147 14.52 16.49 17.55
N ARG A 148 13.71 16.18 16.53
CA ARG A 148 13.11 14.86 16.34
C ARG A 148 14.16 13.77 16.15
N LEU A 149 15.20 14.04 15.38
CA LEU A 149 16.35 13.12 15.22
C LEU A 149 16.98 12.79 16.59
N ARG A 150 17.24 13.80 17.42
CA ARG A 150 17.82 13.59 18.76
C ARG A 150 16.86 12.83 19.68
N GLU A 151 15.57 13.15 19.64
CA GLU A 151 14.54 12.47 20.43
C GLU A 151 14.42 10.98 20.08
N GLU A 152 14.57 10.63 18.81
CA GLU A 152 14.61 9.25 18.32
C GLU A 152 15.91 8.53 18.70
N GLU A 153 17.08 9.16 18.55
CA GLU A 153 18.36 8.58 18.96
C GLU A 153 18.39 8.27 20.47
N LEU A 154 17.83 9.17 21.28
CA LEU A 154 17.74 9.02 22.73
C LEU A 154 16.56 8.15 23.19
N GLN A 155 15.69 7.69 22.27
CA GLN A 155 14.49 6.93 22.58
C GLN A 155 13.65 7.58 23.70
N THR A 156 13.44 8.90 23.58
CA THR A 156 12.74 9.65 24.62
C THR A 156 11.29 9.16 24.80
N PRO A 157 10.70 9.29 26.01
CA PRO A 157 9.30 8.93 26.22
C PRO A 157 8.33 9.61 25.25
N ALA A 158 8.62 10.86 24.86
CA ALA A 158 7.81 11.60 23.90
C ALA A 158 7.86 11.00 22.49
N GLU A 159 9.00 10.50 22.05
CA GLU A 159 9.12 9.81 20.76
C GLU A 159 8.45 8.43 20.81
N GLN A 160 8.62 7.68 21.89
CA GLN A 160 7.93 6.40 22.09
C GLN A 160 6.40 6.59 22.07
N ALA A 161 5.89 7.63 22.73
CA ALA A 161 4.48 7.98 22.71
C ALA A 161 3.98 8.33 21.29
N ARG A 162 4.73 9.12 20.52
CA ARG A 162 4.37 9.42 19.13
C ARG A 162 4.38 8.17 18.25
N GLU A 163 5.37 7.30 18.42
CA GLU A 163 5.47 6.05 17.67
C GLU A 163 4.26 5.13 17.86
N LEU A 164 3.68 5.12 19.07
CA LEU A 164 2.47 4.35 19.37
C LEU A 164 1.21 4.88 18.67
N VAL A 165 1.11 6.19 18.43
CA VAL A 165 -0.09 6.82 17.84
C VAL A 165 -0.03 7.02 16.33
N ARG A 166 1.17 6.94 15.72
CA ARG A 166 1.33 7.08 14.27
C ARG A 166 0.53 6.01 13.54
N ASP A 167 -0.24 6.45 12.55
CA ASP A 167 -0.83 5.53 11.59
C ASP A 167 0.24 4.85 10.74
N LYS A 168 -0.17 3.78 10.05
CA LYS A 168 0.71 2.95 9.25
C LYS A 168 1.40 3.72 8.11
N ASP A 169 0.67 4.58 7.40
CA ASP A 169 1.24 5.32 6.27
C ASP A 169 2.27 6.35 6.78
N LEU A 170 2.01 6.96 7.94
CA LEU A 170 2.95 7.87 8.59
C LEU A 170 4.23 7.15 9.05
N LYS A 171 4.13 5.96 9.65
CA LYS A 171 5.31 5.14 9.99
C LYS A 171 6.16 4.83 8.77
N ILE A 172 5.54 4.33 7.69
CA ILE A 172 6.22 4.04 6.42
C ILE A 172 6.83 5.31 5.83
N GLY A 173 6.10 6.41 5.83
CA GLY A 173 6.55 7.69 5.29
C GLY A 173 7.77 8.25 6.03
N ARG A 174 7.75 8.22 7.37
CA ARG A 174 8.89 8.63 8.21
C ARG A 174 10.14 7.80 7.94
N ARG A 175 9.99 6.48 7.87
CA ARG A 175 11.08 5.57 7.51
C ARG A 175 11.67 5.91 6.14
N ASN A 176 10.81 6.08 5.13
CA ASN A 176 11.25 6.45 3.78
C ASN A 176 11.99 7.80 3.79
N ALA A 177 11.49 8.77 4.56
CA ALA A 177 12.14 10.06 4.76
C ALA A 177 13.52 9.93 5.43
N LYS A 178 13.67 9.04 6.42
CA LYS A 178 14.94 8.76 7.10
C LYS A 178 16.04 8.31 6.12
N TRP A 179 15.69 7.56 5.08
CA TRP A 179 16.64 7.19 4.02
C TRP A 179 16.89 8.31 3.02
N MET A 180 15.82 9.00 2.60
CA MET A 180 15.88 9.98 1.52
C MET A 180 16.52 11.29 1.95
N ILE A 181 16.22 11.82 3.13
CA ILE A 181 16.70 13.13 3.59
C ILE A 181 18.24 13.22 3.50
N PRO A 182 19.04 12.30 4.11
CA PRO A 182 20.49 12.38 4.02
C PRO A 182 21.05 12.16 2.61
N ALA A 183 20.29 11.53 1.71
CA ALA A 183 20.68 11.32 0.32
C ALA A 183 20.42 12.57 -0.54
N ILE A 184 19.26 13.20 -0.37
CA ILE A 184 18.91 14.47 -1.01
C ILE A 184 19.88 15.57 -0.55
N GLU A 185 20.22 15.60 0.73
CA GLU A 185 21.22 16.51 1.31
C GLU A 185 22.64 16.33 0.79
N ARG A 186 22.91 15.30 -0.04
CA ARG A 186 24.19 15.07 -0.71
C ARG A 186 24.17 15.34 -2.21
N LEU A 187 23.02 15.66 -2.80
CA LEU A 187 22.92 16.05 -4.22
C LEU A 187 23.70 17.33 -4.52
N SER A 188 24.16 17.51 -5.76
CA SER A 188 24.75 18.79 -6.17
C SER A 188 23.72 19.92 -6.15
N ALA A 189 24.15 21.18 -6.18
CA ALA A 189 23.22 22.32 -6.27
C ALA A 189 22.39 22.29 -7.57
N GLU A 190 22.94 21.73 -8.65
CA GLU A 190 22.28 21.57 -9.94
C GLU A 190 21.22 20.46 -9.90
N GLU A 191 21.49 19.37 -9.19
CA GLU A 191 20.54 18.28 -8.95
C GLU A 191 19.48 18.65 -7.89
N ARG A 192 19.72 19.70 -7.08
CA ARG A 192 18.76 20.26 -6.11
C ARG A 192 18.05 21.51 -6.61
N ASP A 193 18.11 21.82 -7.91
CA ASP A 193 17.27 22.88 -8.49
C ASP A 193 15.80 22.42 -8.49
N GLU A 194 15.21 22.46 -7.29
CA GLU A 194 13.84 22.08 -7.01
C GLU A 194 12.91 23.10 -7.66
N PRO A 195 11.89 22.67 -8.42
CA PRO A 195 10.93 23.61 -8.97
C PRO A 195 10.18 24.30 -7.82
N ASP A 196 10.40 25.59 -7.68
CA ASP A 196 9.77 26.40 -6.64
C ASP A 196 8.29 26.71 -6.94
N GLN A 197 7.62 27.34 -5.98
CA GLN A 197 6.21 27.72 -6.10
C GLN A 197 5.98 28.72 -7.26
N GLU A 198 6.91 29.63 -7.52
CA GLU A 198 6.80 30.63 -8.59
C GLU A 198 6.91 29.98 -9.97
N GLU A 199 7.81 29.00 -10.14
CA GLU A 199 7.98 28.25 -11.38
C GLU A 199 6.71 27.48 -11.76
N ARG A 200 5.95 26.98 -10.78
CA ARG A 200 4.67 26.28 -11.01
C ARG A 200 3.51 27.21 -11.30
N GLU A 201 3.39 28.33 -10.60
CA GLU A 201 2.37 29.34 -10.92
C GLU A 201 2.61 29.92 -12.31
N LEU A 202 3.88 30.08 -12.70
CA LEU A 202 4.25 30.47 -14.04
C LEU A 202 3.91 29.38 -15.05
N ARG A 203 4.16 28.09 -14.75
CA ARG A 203 3.71 26.96 -15.59
C ARG A 203 2.21 27.02 -15.86
N ASP A 204 1.38 27.17 -14.83
CA ASP A 204 -0.08 27.21 -14.98
C ASP A 204 -0.52 28.43 -15.82
N LYS A 205 0.16 29.58 -15.67
CA LYS A 205 -0.03 30.75 -16.54
C LYS A 205 0.42 30.50 -17.98
N LEU A 206 1.54 29.80 -18.21
CA LEU A 206 2.06 29.46 -19.53
C LEU A 206 1.15 28.47 -20.27
N LEU A 207 0.57 27.49 -19.55
CA LEU A 207 -0.50 26.61 -20.07
C LEU A 207 -1.70 27.41 -20.55
N GLN A 208 -2.18 28.36 -19.74
CA GLN A 208 -3.30 29.24 -20.10
C GLN A 208 -2.97 30.14 -21.30
N GLN A 209 -1.69 30.51 -21.48
CA GLN A 209 -1.20 31.36 -22.57
C GLN A 209 -0.80 30.58 -23.83
N GLY A 210 -0.85 29.24 -23.82
CA GLY A 210 -0.48 28.40 -24.97
C GLY A 210 1.00 28.44 -25.35
N LYS A 211 1.89 28.79 -24.41
CA LYS A 211 3.35 28.90 -24.60
C LYS A 211 4.05 27.57 -24.32
N TYR A 212 3.90 26.63 -25.25
CA TYR A 212 4.34 25.24 -25.05
C TYR A 212 5.86 25.05 -25.01
N ASP A 213 6.65 25.85 -25.72
CA ASP A 213 8.12 25.71 -25.74
C ASP A 213 8.76 26.07 -24.38
N GLU A 214 8.33 27.17 -23.76
CA GLU A 214 8.74 27.58 -22.40
C GLU A 214 8.27 26.59 -21.33
N LEU A 215 7.18 25.87 -21.60
CA LEU A 215 6.64 24.84 -20.72
C LEU A 215 7.47 23.54 -20.79
N VAL A 216 8.00 23.19 -21.97
CA VAL A 216 8.88 22.01 -22.14
C VAL A 216 10.18 22.17 -21.35
N GLU A 217 10.82 23.34 -21.39
CA GLU A 217 12.05 23.59 -20.61
C GLU A 217 11.84 23.46 -19.09
N ARG A 218 10.66 23.83 -18.58
CA ARG A 218 10.34 23.72 -17.14
C ARG A 218 9.92 22.31 -16.72
N LEU A 219 9.22 21.58 -17.58
CA LEU A 219 8.94 20.16 -17.37
C LEU A 219 10.24 19.34 -17.36
N GLU A 220 11.26 19.78 -18.11
CA GLU A 220 12.58 19.17 -18.13
C GLU A 220 13.28 19.26 -16.75
N LYS A 221 13.26 20.42 -16.09
CA LYS A 221 13.80 20.56 -14.73
C LYS A 221 13.13 19.62 -13.73
N GLN A 222 11.80 19.58 -13.73
CA GLN A 222 11.04 18.68 -12.86
C GLN A 222 11.37 17.21 -13.16
N ARG A 223 11.57 16.86 -14.44
CA ARG A 223 11.99 15.52 -14.85
C ARG A 223 13.38 15.18 -14.29
N ILE A 224 14.36 16.07 -14.44
CA ILE A 224 15.73 15.87 -13.94
C ILE A 224 15.71 15.62 -12.42
N TYR A 225 14.99 16.44 -11.65
CA TYR A 225 14.87 16.24 -10.22
C TYR A 225 14.18 14.91 -9.87
N THR A 226 13.11 14.55 -10.59
CA THR A 226 12.43 13.27 -10.41
C THR A 226 13.39 12.09 -10.66
N GLU A 227 14.17 12.14 -11.75
CA GLU A 227 15.19 11.11 -12.06
C GLU A 227 16.28 11.04 -10.98
N ALA A 228 16.71 12.17 -10.44
CA ALA A 228 17.65 12.22 -9.31
C ALA A 228 17.07 11.53 -8.06
N LEU A 229 15.81 11.83 -7.70
CA LEU A 229 15.13 11.16 -6.58
C LEU A 229 14.97 9.66 -6.82
N GLN A 230 14.64 9.24 -8.05
CA GLN A 230 14.56 7.82 -8.41
C GLN A 230 15.90 7.10 -8.24
N ARG A 231 16.99 7.74 -8.68
CA ARG A 231 18.36 7.23 -8.52
C ARG A 231 18.70 7.11 -7.04
N LEU A 232 18.41 8.13 -6.23
CA LEU A 232 18.65 8.09 -4.79
C LEU A 232 17.83 7.00 -4.11
N TRP A 233 16.54 6.88 -4.42
CA TRP A 233 15.66 5.86 -3.86
C TRP A 233 16.24 4.45 -4.07
N LYS A 234 16.72 4.15 -5.28
CA LYS A 234 17.38 2.87 -5.59
C LYS A 234 18.67 2.63 -4.78
N GLN A 235 19.36 3.70 -4.38
CA GLN A 235 20.60 3.63 -3.60
C GLN A 235 20.35 3.47 -2.09
N VAL A 236 19.32 4.12 -1.55
CA VAL A 236 19.10 4.20 -0.09
C VAL A 236 17.99 3.30 0.43
N SER A 237 17.02 2.94 -0.41
CA SER A 237 15.97 2.00 0.00
C SER A 237 16.49 0.56 -0.06
N PRO A 238 16.01 -0.34 0.80
CA PRO A 238 16.40 -1.75 0.78
C PRO A 238 16.16 -2.41 -0.57
N SER A 239 16.97 -3.40 -0.90
CA SER A 239 16.74 -4.22 -2.10
C SER A 239 15.44 -5.02 -1.96
N PRO A 240 14.72 -5.30 -3.06
CA PRO A 240 13.54 -6.17 -3.00
C PRO A 240 13.93 -7.57 -2.51
N PRO A 241 12.98 -8.38 -2.04
CA PRO A 241 13.25 -9.79 -1.73
C PRO A 241 13.86 -10.55 -2.92
N ALA A 242 14.70 -11.55 -2.65
CA ALA A 242 15.47 -12.27 -3.68
C ALA A 242 14.60 -12.86 -4.80
N TRP A 243 13.40 -13.36 -4.47
CA TRP A 243 12.46 -13.88 -5.46
C TRP A 243 11.95 -12.80 -6.42
N ILE A 244 11.69 -11.58 -5.91
CA ILE A 244 11.29 -10.43 -6.74
C ILE A 244 12.45 -10.00 -7.63
N GLN A 245 13.66 -9.89 -7.06
CA GLN A 245 14.85 -9.56 -7.85
C GLN A 245 15.03 -10.55 -9.01
N LYS A 246 14.93 -11.85 -8.75
CA LYS A 246 15.02 -12.87 -9.79
C LYS A 246 13.95 -12.68 -10.87
N VAL A 247 12.68 -12.48 -10.50
CA VAL A 247 11.59 -12.26 -11.46
C VAL A 247 11.85 -11.00 -12.30
N LEU A 248 12.32 -9.91 -11.68
CA LEU A 248 12.63 -8.66 -12.36
C LEU A 248 13.83 -8.81 -13.29
N GLU A 249 14.87 -9.56 -12.92
CA GLU A 249 16.07 -9.80 -13.72
C GLU A 249 15.81 -10.71 -14.90
N THR A 250 15.13 -11.85 -14.68
CA THR A 250 14.85 -12.83 -15.73
C THR A 250 13.71 -12.38 -16.65
N GLY A 251 12.79 -11.55 -16.13
CA GLY A 251 11.55 -11.20 -16.82
C GLY A 251 10.63 -12.41 -17.02
N GLU A 252 10.78 -13.44 -16.19
CA GLU A 252 9.95 -14.63 -16.19
C GLU A 252 8.57 -14.34 -15.60
N GLU A 253 7.55 -15.02 -16.12
CA GLU A 253 6.22 -14.98 -15.54
C GLU A 253 6.22 -15.78 -14.23
N PHE A 254 5.49 -15.31 -13.23
CA PHE A 254 5.39 -15.96 -11.92
C PHE A 254 3.94 -16.16 -11.50
N GLY A 255 3.70 -17.19 -10.70
CA GLY A 255 2.37 -17.54 -10.20
C GLY A 255 2.15 -19.05 -10.18
N PHE A 256 0.89 -19.43 -10.35
CA PHE A 256 0.44 -20.81 -10.16
C PHE A 256 -0.42 -21.31 -11.30
N VAL A 257 -0.55 -22.63 -11.38
CA VAL A 257 -1.62 -23.29 -12.13
C VAL A 257 -2.85 -23.37 -11.24
N TYR A 258 -4.00 -23.05 -11.80
CA TYR A 258 -5.28 -22.99 -11.12
C TYR A 258 -6.25 -24.02 -11.68
N TYR A 259 -7.06 -24.58 -10.79
CA TYR A 259 -8.15 -25.48 -11.11
C TYR A 259 -9.44 -24.99 -10.45
N ARG A 260 -10.55 -25.38 -11.05
CA ARG A 260 -11.88 -25.26 -10.44
C ARG A 260 -12.14 -26.56 -9.69
N SER A 261 -12.71 -26.50 -8.49
CA SER A 261 -13.19 -27.72 -7.85
C SER A 261 -14.27 -28.39 -8.71
N ARG A 262 -14.52 -29.67 -8.48
CA ARG A 262 -15.53 -30.47 -9.17
C ARG A 262 -16.92 -29.83 -9.03
N GLU A 263 -17.24 -29.32 -7.85
CA GLU A 263 -18.49 -28.60 -7.58
C GLU A 263 -18.58 -27.29 -8.37
N VAL A 264 -17.49 -26.51 -8.44
CA VAL A 264 -17.43 -25.30 -9.28
C VAL A 264 -17.57 -25.65 -10.76
N TYR A 265 -16.94 -26.73 -11.21
CA TYR A 265 -17.03 -27.20 -12.60
C TYR A 265 -18.46 -27.61 -12.97
N GLN A 266 -19.17 -28.27 -12.06
CA GLN A 266 -20.56 -28.71 -12.25
C GLN A 266 -21.58 -27.58 -12.06
N SER A 267 -21.18 -26.47 -11.43
CA SER A 267 -22.04 -25.31 -11.25
C SER A 267 -22.45 -24.68 -12.59
N ARG A 268 -23.63 -24.06 -12.64
CA ARG A 268 -24.10 -23.32 -13.83
C ARG A 268 -23.60 -21.88 -13.88
N TYR A 269 -22.60 -21.52 -13.08
CA TYR A 269 -22.06 -20.16 -13.07
C TYR A 269 -21.34 -19.84 -14.37
N ASN A 270 -21.51 -18.60 -14.85
CA ASN A 270 -20.63 -18.08 -15.89
C ASN A 270 -19.25 -17.78 -15.27
N TRP A 271 -18.36 -18.77 -15.32
CA TRP A 271 -17.05 -18.71 -14.68
C TRP A 271 -16.26 -17.44 -15.03
N ASN A 272 -16.23 -17.04 -16.30
CA ASN A 272 -15.49 -15.85 -16.74
C ASN A 272 -16.03 -14.58 -16.08
N SER A 273 -17.36 -14.47 -15.96
CA SER A 273 -18.00 -13.33 -15.29
C SER A 273 -17.74 -13.32 -13.79
N VAL A 274 -17.89 -14.47 -13.12
CA VAL A 274 -17.65 -14.61 -11.68
C VAL A 274 -16.20 -14.32 -11.34
N TRP A 275 -15.24 -14.93 -12.05
CA TRP A 275 -13.83 -14.76 -11.77
C TRP A 275 -13.35 -13.33 -12.05
N SER A 276 -13.85 -12.69 -13.11
CA SER A 276 -13.59 -11.26 -13.37
C SER A 276 -14.04 -10.39 -12.21
N ARG A 277 -15.25 -10.62 -11.69
CA ARG A 277 -15.79 -9.90 -10.53
C ARG A 277 -14.90 -10.06 -9.31
N ILE A 278 -14.54 -11.30 -8.97
CA ILE A 278 -13.66 -11.64 -7.84
C ILE A 278 -12.27 -11.01 -7.98
N ARG A 279 -11.71 -10.92 -9.19
CA ARG A 279 -10.43 -10.26 -9.44
C ARG A 279 -10.47 -8.75 -9.20
N ASN A 280 -11.62 -8.12 -9.44
CA ASN A 280 -11.82 -6.68 -9.28
C ASN A 280 -12.30 -6.27 -7.88
N THR A 281 -12.38 -7.21 -6.93
CA THR A 281 -12.65 -6.89 -5.53
C THR A 281 -11.43 -6.29 -4.85
N CYS A 282 -11.63 -5.46 -3.82
CA CYS A 282 -10.52 -4.86 -3.09
C CYS A 282 -9.81 -5.90 -2.21
N SER A 283 -8.48 -5.95 -2.26
CA SER A 283 -7.72 -6.77 -1.32
C SER A 283 -7.59 -6.07 0.03
N PRO A 284 -7.48 -6.81 1.13
CA PRO A 284 -6.96 -6.25 2.36
C PRO A 284 -5.58 -5.62 2.13
N LEU A 285 -5.30 -4.53 2.84
CA LEU A 285 -3.97 -3.94 2.84
C LEU A 285 -2.96 -4.98 3.39
N ARG A 286 -1.72 -4.92 2.92
CA ARG A 286 -0.57 -5.72 3.38
C ARG A 286 -0.50 -7.19 2.94
N VAL A 287 -1.51 -7.77 2.30
CA VAL A 287 -1.44 -9.19 1.91
C VAL A 287 -1.05 -9.44 0.46
N THR A 288 -0.93 -8.40 -0.36
CA THR A 288 -0.64 -8.53 -1.80
C THR A 288 0.78 -8.12 -2.14
N TRP A 289 1.27 -8.57 -3.30
CA TRP A 289 2.58 -8.17 -3.82
C TRP A 289 2.71 -6.64 -3.98
N ALA A 290 1.59 -5.93 -4.17
CA ALA A 290 1.59 -4.48 -4.27
C ALA A 290 2.08 -3.78 -3.00
N SER A 291 2.01 -4.47 -1.85
CA SER A 291 2.56 -3.98 -0.58
C SER A 291 4.04 -4.31 -0.37
N ILE A 292 4.68 -5.04 -1.29
CA ILE A 292 6.10 -5.37 -1.22
C ILE A 292 6.90 -4.30 -1.95
N HIS A 293 7.89 -3.72 -1.26
CA HIS A 293 8.85 -2.77 -1.83
C HIS A 293 9.65 -3.38 -2.98
N CYS A 294 9.62 -2.71 -4.13
CA CYS A 294 10.19 -3.14 -5.40
C CYS A 294 11.29 -2.19 -5.92
N GLN A 295 11.70 -1.17 -5.15
CA GLN A 295 12.66 -0.14 -5.56
C GLN A 295 12.26 0.66 -6.82
N GLY A 296 10.97 0.91 -6.98
CA GLY A 296 10.43 1.96 -7.83
C GLY A 296 9.29 1.51 -8.73
N ARG A 297 8.63 2.51 -9.32
CA ARG A 297 7.37 2.32 -10.06
C ARG A 297 7.54 1.39 -11.26
N ASP A 298 8.67 1.49 -11.95
CA ASP A 298 8.96 0.63 -13.12
C ASP A 298 9.04 -0.84 -12.73
N ASN A 299 9.72 -1.14 -11.61
CA ASN A 299 9.81 -2.50 -11.09
C ASN A 299 8.46 -3.00 -10.61
N TRP A 300 7.70 -2.16 -9.90
CA TRP A 300 6.34 -2.47 -9.47
C TRP A 300 5.41 -2.77 -10.66
N MET A 301 5.42 -1.94 -11.70
CA MET A 301 4.65 -2.15 -12.94
C MET A 301 5.10 -3.41 -13.68
N LYS A 302 6.41 -3.65 -13.75
CA LYS A 302 6.98 -4.84 -14.38
C LYS A 302 6.52 -6.10 -13.64
N LEU A 303 6.65 -6.14 -12.32
CA LEU A 303 6.17 -7.24 -11.49
C LEU A 303 4.67 -7.47 -11.69
N SER A 304 3.86 -6.42 -11.67
CA SER A 304 2.42 -6.50 -11.95
C SER A 304 2.13 -7.18 -13.29
N SER A 305 2.92 -6.89 -14.33
CA SER A 305 2.74 -7.44 -15.67
C SER A 305 3.20 -8.90 -15.84
N LEU A 306 4.00 -9.40 -14.89
CA LEU A 306 4.58 -10.76 -14.90
C LEU A 306 3.79 -11.74 -14.02
N SER A 307 2.91 -11.25 -13.16
CA SER A 307 1.99 -12.08 -12.36
C SER A 307 0.96 -12.74 -13.27
N VAL A 308 0.92 -14.07 -13.30
CA VAL A 308 0.01 -14.84 -14.16
C VAL A 308 -0.76 -15.93 -13.41
N GLU A 309 -1.92 -16.26 -13.95
CA GLU A 309 -2.76 -17.39 -13.55
C GLU A 309 -2.88 -18.35 -14.74
N HIS A 310 -2.41 -19.59 -14.60
CA HIS A 310 -2.53 -20.60 -15.66
C HIS A 310 -3.74 -21.51 -15.43
N TRP A 311 -4.66 -21.54 -16.41
CA TRP A 311 -5.90 -22.32 -16.34
C TRP A 311 -5.90 -23.44 -17.40
N PRO A 312 -5.54 -24.67 -17.05
CA PRO A 312 -5.49 -25.77 -18.01
C PRO A 312 -6.90 -26.28 -18.33
N VAL A 313 -7.05 -26.85 -19.53
CA VAL A 313 -8.27 -27.59 -19.89
C VAL A 313 -8.28 -28.88 -19.11
N PHE A 314 -9.18 -28.97 -18.13
CA PHE A 314 -9.33 -30.11 -17.24
C PHE A 314 -10.78 -30.60 -17.27
N SER A 315 -10.94 -31.91 -17.35
CA SER A 315 -12.23 -32.60 -17.26
C SER A 315 -12.13 -33.62 -16.13
N PRO A 316 -12.90 -33.47 -15.04
CA PRO A 316 -12.83 -34.38 -13.90
C PRO A 316 -13.12 -35.83 -14.28
N ASP A 317 -12.30 -36.75 -13.78
CA ASP A 317 -12.52 -38.18 -13.83
C ASP A 317 -13.31 -38.61 -12.59
N GLU A 318 -14.59 -38.95 -12.78
CA GLU A 318 -15.48 -39.36 -11.70
C GLU A 318 -15.09 -40.73 -11.08
N SER A 319 -14.18 -41.48 -11.71
CA SER A 319 -13.70 -42.76 -11.18
C SER A 319 -12.62 -42.63 -10.10
N MET A 320 -12.05 -41.44 -9.93
CA MET A 320 -11.00 -41.14 -8.94
C MET A 320 -11.47 -40.10 -7.93
N THR A 321 -10.79 -40.06 -6.77
CA THR A 321 -10.95 -38.93 -5.85
C THR A 321 -10.49 -37.65 -6.53
N GLU A 322 -11.15 -36.52 -6.26
CA GLU A 322 -10.83 -35.24 -6.89
C GLU A 322 -9.37 -34.84 -6.65
N ASP A 323 -8.92 -35.07 -5.42
CA ASP A 323 -7.57 -34.75 -4.96
C ASP A 323 -6.48 -35.53 -5.74
N GLU A 324 -6.70 -36.81 -6.03
CA GLU A 324 -5.77 -37.63 -6.84
C GLU A 324 -5.82 -37.24 -8.32
N ASP A 325 -7.04 -37.00 -8.84
CA ASP A 325 -7.27 -36.63 -10.24
C ASP A 325 -6.55 -35.32 -10.59
N LEU A 326 -6.73 -34.30 -9.75
CA LEU A 326 -6.07 -33.00 -9.91
C LEU A 326 -4.55 -33.12 -9.87
N ARG A 327 -3.98 -33.87 -8.92
CA ARG A 327 -2.52 -34.08 -8.83
C ARG A 327 -1.97 -34.79 -10.06
N LYS A 328 -2.64 -35.86 -10.51
CA LYS A 328 -2.26 -36.62 -11.70
C LYS A 328 -2.29 -35.74 -12.96
N HIS A 329 -3.37 -34.97 -13.12
CA HIS A 329 -3.51 -34.06 -14.24
C HIS A 329 -2.47 -32.93 -14.20
N PHE A 330 -2.24 -32.32 -13.04
CA PHE A 330 -1.24 -31.28 -12.85
C PHE A 330 0.17 -31.75 -13.22
N LYS A 331 0.59 -32.93 -12.73
CA LYS A 331 1.89 -33.53 -13.09
C LYS A 331 2.03 -33.70 -14.60
N LYS A 332 1.00 -34.23 -15.26
CA LYS A 332 0.97 -34.39 -16.73
C LYS A 332 1.07 -33.03 -17.43
N TYR A 333 0.25 -32.06 -17.03
CA TYR A 333 0.24 -30.71 -17.59
C TYR A 333 1.61 -30.03 -17.49
N CYS A 334 2.26 -30.08 -16.33
CA CYS A 334 3.59 -29.51 -16.13
C CYS A 334 4.67 -30.23 -16.95
N GLN A 335 4.57 -31.55 -17.15
CA GLN A 335 5.51 -32.31 -17.97
C GLN A 335 5.38 -31.99 -19.46
N GLU A 336 4.15 -31.91 -19.96
CA GLU A 336 3.85 -31.60 -21.37
C GLU A 336 4.21 -30.16 -21.73
N ASN A 337 4.05 -29.23 -20.78
CA ASN A 337 4.23 -27.80 -21.00
C ASN A 337 5.54 -27.24 -20.44
N ARG A 338 6.50 -28.11 -20.08
CA ARG A 338 7.83 -27.70 -19.63
C ARG A 338 8.58 -27.02 -20.77
N SER A 339 9.04 -25.77 -20.58
CA SER A 339 10.02 -25.15 -21.48
C SER A 339 11.27 -26.03 -21.56
N LYS A 340 11.63 -26.52 -22.76
CA LYS A 340 12.68 -27.52 -22.97
C LYS A 340 13.98 -26.95 -23.57
N THR A 341 13.95 -25.82 -24.29
CA THR A 341 15.16 -25.27 -24.96
C THR A 341 15.18 -23.73 -25.11
N GLU A 342 16.37 -23.14 -25.28
CA GLU A 342 16.54 -21.72 -25.64
C GLU A 342 15.85 -21.34 -26.98
N GLU A 343 15.65 -22.30 -27.89
CA GLU A 343 14.91 -22.08 -29.13
C GLU A 343 13.40 -21.93 -28.90
N ASP A 344 12.84 -22.63 -27.91
CA ASP A 344 11.42 -22.53 -27.54
C ASP A 344 11.11 -21.15 -26.96
N GLU A 345 12.05 -20.57 -26.21
CA GLU A 345 11.95 -19.18 -25.73
C GLU A 345 12.05 -18.15 -26.87
N LYS A 346 12.93 -18.38 -27.85
CA LYS A 346 13.01 -17.54 -29.06
C LYS A 346 11.73 -17.63 -29.90
N LYS A 347 11.11 -18.81 -29.99
CA LYS A 347 9.79 -19.00 -30.64
C LYS A 347 8.67 -18.30 -29.86
N LYS A 348 8.66 -18.33 -28.52
CA LYS A 348 7.72 -17.56 -27.67
C LYS A 348 7.81 -16.06 -27.96
N LYS A 349 9.02 -15.48 -27.98
CA LYS A 349 9.26 -14.06 -28.34
C LYS A 349 8.81 -13.70 -29.76
N LYS A 350 8.99 -14.61 -30.72
CA LYS A 350 8.60 -14.40 -32.14
C LYS A 350 7.09 -14.55 -32.37
N ARG A 351 6.41 -15.44 -31.63
CA ARG A 351 4.94 -15.67 -31.67
C ARG A 351 4.16 -14.55 -30.99
N LYS A 352 4.66 -13.99 -29.87
CA LYS A 352 4.07 -12.80 -29.21
C LYS A 352 4.02 -11.57 -30.13
N ARG A 353 4.97 -11.44 -31.07
CA ARG A 353 4.98 -10.42 -32.13
C ARG A 353 4.02 -10.68 -33.29
N LYS A 354 3.46 -11.89 -33.42
CA LYS A 354 2.69 -12.34 -34.59
C LYS A 354 1.21 -12.63 -34.30
N GLY A 355 0.75 -12.47 -33.06
CA GLY A 355 -0.67 -12.54 -32.68
C GLY A 355 -1.36 -13.88 -32.97
N THR A 356 -0.63 -15.01 -32.94
CA THR A 356 -1.17 -16.33 -33.29
C THR A 356 -1.52 -17.12 -32.02
N GLU A 357 -2.81 -17.31 -31.76
CA GLU A 357 -3.40 -18.13 -30.67
C GLU A 357 -3.35 -19.64 -31.00
N ASP A 358 -2.15 -20.23 -31.08
CA ASP A 358 -2.04 -21.69 -31.07
C ASP A 358 -1.83 -22.17 -29.62
N ASN A 359 -2.71 -23.06 -29.16
CA ASN A 359 -2.86 -23.63 -27.81
C ASN A 359 -1.68 -24.51 -27.32
N GLU A 360 -0.43 -24.14 -27.58
CA GLU A 360 0.74 -24.75 -26.94
C GLU A 360 1.21 -23.84 -25.78
N THR A 361 0.69 -24.07 -24.57
CA THR A 361 0.98 -23.22 -23.40
C THR A 361 2.31 -23.59 -22.76
N VAL A 362 3.44 -23.14 -23.30
CA VAL A 362 4.75 -23.33 -22.62
C VAL A 362 4.78 -22.56 -21.29
N LEU A 363 4.87 -23.30 -20.17
CA LEU A 363 4.95 -22.73 -18.82
C LEU A 363 6.31 -22.08 -18.60
N SER A 364 6.29 -20.83 -18.12
CA SER A 364 7.51 -20.13 -17.70
C SER A 364 8.20 -20.87 -16.54
N PRO A 365 9.53 -20.81 -16.43
CA PRO A 365 10.25 -21.40 -15.29
C PRO A 365 9.85 -20.82 -13.93
N GLY A 366 9.31 -19.59 -13.90
CA GLY A 366 8.78 -18.96 -12.69
C GLY A 366 7.39 -19.45 -12.26
N ILE A 367 6.72 -20.31 -13.02
CA ILE A 367 5.48 -20.95 -12.56
C ILE A 367 5.83 -22.09 -11.61
N LEU A 368 5.34 -22.03 -10.38
CA LEU A 368 5.63 -23.06 -9.38
C LEU A 368 5.02 -24.41 -9.79
N ARG A 369 5.86 -25.45 -9.78
CA ARG A 369 5.51 -26.81 -10.23
C ARG A 369 5.32 -27.81 -9.09
N ASN A 370 5.53 -27.36 -7.86
CA ASN A 370 5.33 -28.13 -6.64
C ASN A 370 3.99 -27.78 -5.95
N THR A 371 3.24 -26.83 -6.52
CA THR A 371 2.02 -26.27 -5.91
C THR A 371 1.04 -25.88 -7.01
N PHE A 372 -0.23 -26.22 -6.83
CA PHE A 372 -1.33 -25.71 -7.66
C PHE A 372 -2.49 -25.24 -6.79
N ILE A 373 -3.32 -24.36 -7.33
CA ILE A 373 -4.41 -23.72 -6.61
C ILE A 373 -5.74 -24.31 -7.08
N VAL A 374 -6.64 -24.60 -6.14
CA VAL A 374 -8.00 -25.04 -6.44
C VAL A 374 -8.97 -24.02 -5.86
N ILE A 375 -9.87 -23.52 -6.70
CA ILE A 375 -10.93 -22.62 -6.29
C ILE A 375 -12.13 -23.44 -5.81
N PRO A 376 -12.49 -23.35 -4.51
CA PRO A 376 -13.59 -24.11 -3.94
C PRO A 376 -14.95 -23.43 -4.17
N ILE A 377 -16.06 -24.15 -4.01
CA ILE A 377 -17.41 -23.60 -4.29
C ILE A 377 -17.82 -22.56 -3.26
N GLU A 378 -17.36 -22.69 -2.02
CA GLU A 378 -17.64 -21.79 -0.90
C GLU A 378 -17.05 -20.41 -1.21
N PHE A 379 -15.86 -20.38 -1.81
CA PHE A 379 -15.25 -19.15 -2.28
C PHE A 379 -16.10 -18.51 -3.38
N VAL A 380 -16.56 -19.27 -4.36
CA VAL A 380 -17.40 -18.73 -5.44
C VAL A 380 -18.74 -18.20 -4.91
N SER A 381 -19.46 -19.03 -4.17
CA SER A 381 -20.81 -18.73 -3.66
C SER A 381 -20.83 -17.59 -2.66
N GLY A 382 -19.87 -17.53 -1.73
CA GLY A 382 -19.73 -16.43 -0.78
C GLY A 382 -19.39 -15.09 -1.43
N ASN A 383 -18.91 -15.11 -2.69
CA ASN A 383 -18.46 -13.92 -3.42
C ASN A 383 -19.41 -13.50 -4.58
N LEU A 384 -20.60 -14.10 -4.71
CA LEU A 384 -21.52 -13.81 -5.82
C LEU A 384 -22.15 -12.41 -5.79
N ASN A 385 -22.33 -11.85 -4.60
CA ASN A 385 -23.03 -10.57 -4.40
C ASN A 385 -22.10 -9.36 -4.29
N ILE A 386 -20.79 -9.54 -4.49
CA ILE A 386 -19.78 -8.52 -4.20
C ILE A 386 -19.80 -7.38 -5.21
N GLU A 387 -19.92 -6.14 -4.77
CA GLU A 387 -19.77 -4.98 -5.63
C GLU A 387 -18.31 -4.55 -5.76
N GLU A 388 -18.01 -3.83 -6.85
CA GLU A 388 -16.69 -3.26 -7.08
C GLU A 388 -16.39 -2.24 -5.97
N GLY A 389 -15.36 -2.48 -5.15
CA GLY A 389 -15.01 -1.63 -4.01
C GLY A 389 -15.32 -2.20 -2.63
N ASP A 390 -15.98 -3.36 -2.51
CA ASP A 390 -16.21 -4.01 -1.22
C ASP A 390 -14.88 -4.47 -0.59
N PHE A 391 -14.63 -4.06 0.65
CA PHE A 391 -13.55 -4.59 1.50
C PHE A 391 -13.98 -5.91 2.13
N TYR A 392 -13.23 -6.99 1.87
CA TYR A 392 -13.56 -8.33 2.34
C TYR A 392 -12.64 -8.85 3.43
N ASP A 393 -13.22 -9.66 4.32
CA ASP A 393 -12.52 -10.63 5.18
C ASP A 393 -11.72 -11.61 4.28
N PRO A 394 -10.60 -12.21 4.74
CA PRO A 394 -9.73 -12.98 3.85
C PRO A 394 -10.45 -14.20 3.27
N CYS A 395 -10.83 -14.12 1.99
CA CYS A 395 -11.36 -15.24 1.23
C CYS A 395 -10.24 -16.28 0.98
N TRP A 396 -10.57 -17.56 1.16
CA TRP A 396 -9.58 -18.63 1.09
C TRP A 396 -9.74 -19.51 -0.16
N VAL A 397 -8.61 -20.05 -0.62
CA VAL A 397 -8.51 -21.07 -1.66
C VAL A 397 -7.73 -22.27 -1.12
N TRP A 398 -7.74 -23.39 -1.83
CA TRP A 398 -6.86 -24.51 -1.50
C TRP A 398 -5.57 -24.42 -2.30
N ALA A 399 -4.42 -24.45 -1.61
CA ALA A 399 -3.14 -24.73 -2.23
C ALA A 399 -2.80 -26.21 -2.02
N TYR A 400 -2.61 -26.92 -3.12
CA TYR A 400 -2.32 -28.36 -3.14
C TYR A 400 -0.84 -28.61 -3.32
N ASP A 401 -0.35 -29.57 -2.55
CA ASP A 401 0.96 -30.16 -2.73
C ASP A 401 0.90 -31.15 -3.89
N ALA A 402 1.66 -30.84 -4.93
CA ALA A 402 1.70 -31.64 -6.13
C ALA A 402 2.34 -33.01 -5.88
N ASP A 403 3.30 -33.08 -4.96
CA ASP A 403 4.15 -34.25 -4.78
C ASP A 403 3.69 -35.14 -3.61
N TRP A 404 2.70 -34.69 -2.85
CA TRP A 404 2.10 -35.47 -1.77
C TRP A 404 1.48 -36.79 -2.25
N ASP A 405 1.88 -37.88 -1.61
CA ASP A 405 1.48 -39.26 -1.91
C ASP A 405 0.85 -39.97 -0.70
N GLY A 406 0.60 -39.24 0.39
CA GLY A 406 0.02 -39.77 1.63
C GLY A 406 1.00 -40.54 2.52
N SER A 407 2.30 -40.56 2.21
CA SER A 407 3.30 -41.38 2.91
C SER A 407 4.08 -40.68 4.04
N GLU A 408 3.94 -39.35 4.21
CA GLU A 408 4.63 -38.62 5.27
C GLU A 408 4.13 -39.02 6.66
N GLU A 409 5.04 -39.11 7.65
CA GLU A 409 4.73 -39.42 9.04
C GLU A 409 3.51 -38.61 9.53
N GLU A 410 2.46 -39.32 9.99
CA GLU A 410 1.18 -38.75 10.41
C GLU A 410 1.39 -37.64 11.45
N THR A 411 1.42 -36.41 10.97
CA THR A 411 1.48 -35.24 11.83
C THR A 411 0.06 -34.87 12.17
N VAL A 412 -0.31 -35.12 13.42
CA VAL A 412 -1.65 -34.85 13.94
C VAL A 412 -1.60 -33.57 14.77
N VAL A 413 -2.39 -32.57 14.38
CA VAL A 413 -2.62 -31.36 15.16
C VAL A 413 -4.12 -31.25 15.41
N ASP A 414 -4.53 -31.19 16.67
CA ASP A 414 -5.94 -31.15 17.09
C ASP A 414 -6.83 -32.25 16.45
N GLY A 415 -6.26 -33.42 16.19
CA GLY A 415 -6.96 -34.54 15.56
C GLY A 415 -7.06 -34.47 14.03
N GLU A 416 -6.51 -33.43 13.39
CA GLU A 416 -6.41 -33.30 11.94
C GLU A 416 -5.02 -33.71 11.46
N THR A 417 -4.98 -34.45 10.35
CA THR A 417 -3.75 -34.80 9.64
C THR A 417 -3.59 -33.95 8.38
N TYR A 418 -2.34 -33.71 7.99
CA TYR A 418 -2.04 -33.03 6.75
C TYR A 418 -2.48 -33.85 5.53
N GLN A 419 -3.38 -33.31 4.72
CA GLN A 419 -3.98 -33.97 3.54
C GLN A 419 -3.32 -33.56 2.21
N GLY A 420 -2.08 -33.09 2.25
CA GLY A 420 -1.39 -32.61 1.06
C GLY A 420 -1.98 -31.30 0.49
N ARG A 421 -2.66 -30.50 1.33
CA ARG A 421 -3.21 -29.19 0.96
C ARG A 421 -3.37 -28.29 2.19
N VAL A 422 -3.38 -26.98 1.96
CA VAL A 422 -3.58 -25.95 2.99
C VAL A 422 -4.53 -24.86 2.49
N LYS A 423 -5.37 -24.32 3.37
CA LYS A 423 -6.18 -23.14 3.06
C LYS A 423 -5.28 -21.91 3.03
N VAL A 424 -5.38 -21.10 1.99
CA VAL A 424 -4.55 -19.91 1.82
C VAL A 424 -5.44 -18.72 1.49
N ALA A 425 -5.17 -17.56 2.11
CA ALA A 425 -5.81 -16.32 1.71
C ALA A 425 -5.49 -16.00 0.23
N LYS A 426 -6.52 -15.84 -0.61
CA LYS A 426 -6.38 -15.62 -2.08
C LYS A 426 -5.42 -14.48 -2.40
N TRP A 427 -5.47 -13.41 -1.62
CA TRP A 427 -4.66 -12.22 -1.81
C TRP A 427 -3.17 -12.45 -1.53
N SER A 428 -2.84 -13.45 -0.70
CA SER A 428 -1.46 -13.79 -0.35
C SER A 428 -0.76 -14.64 -1.40
N LEU A 429 -1.49 -15.26 -2.34
CA LEU A 429 -0.93 -16.23 -3.31
C LEU A 429 0.28 -15.68 -4.06
N ASN A 430 0.11 -14.59 -4.81
CA ASN A 430 1.18 -14.02 -5.63
C ASN A 430 2.11 -13.08 -4.84
N SER A 431 2.19 -13.24 -3.52
CA SER A 431 3.03 -12.44 -2.62
C SER A 431 3.98 -13.33 -1.81
N TRP A 432 3.94 -13.26 -0.48
CA TRP A 432 4.75 -14.08 0.41
C TRP A 432 4.45 -15.58 0.32
N PHE A 433 3.25 -15.99 -0.09
CA PHE A 433 2.98 -17.41 -0.32
C PHE A 433 3.84 -17.95 -1.47
N TYR A 434 3.85 -17.25 -2.60
CA TYR A 434 4.73 -17.55 -3.72
C TYR A 434 6.20 -17.52 -3.29
N ALA A 435 6.61 -16.49 -2.55
CA ALA A 435 7.97 -16.38 -2.02
C ALA A 435 8.38 -17.62 -1.22
N ALA A 436 7.59 -18.00 -0.22
CA ALA A 436 7.87 -19.12 0.65
C ALA A 436 7.97 -20.44 -0.14
N ARG A 437 7.07 -20.68 -1.09
CA ARG A 437 7.13 -21.87 -1.95
C ARG A 437 8.30 -21.84 -2.93
N TRP A 438 8.69 -20.66 -3.40
CA TRP A 438 9.87 -20.46 -4.24
C TRP A 438 11.17 -20.73 -3.46
N GLU A 439 11.21 -20.38 -2.17
CA GLU A 439 12.34 -20.66 -1.26
C GLU A 439 12.35 -22.08 -0.70
N GLY A 440 11.36 -22.91 -1.05
CA GLY A 440 11.32 -24.33 -0.71
C GLY A 440 10.61 -24.68 0.59
N VAL A 441 9.95 -23.73 1.25
CA VAL A 441 9.15 -23.96 2.47
C VAL A 441 8.00 -24.91 2.13
N SER A 442 7.89 -26.05 2.81
CA SER A 442 6.90 -27.07 2.46
C SER A 442 5.47 -26.61 2.77
N LEU A 443 4.48 -27.14 2.04
CA LEU A 443 3.07 -26.87 2.35
C LEU A 443 2.65 -27.49 3.69
N ARG A 444 3.35 -28.54 4.14
CA ARG A 444 3.16 -29.11 5.48
C ARG A 444 3.57 -28.14 6.57
N ASP A 445 4.70 -27.44 6.43
CA ASP A 445 5.12 -26.42 7.40
C ASP A 445 4.14 -25.24 7.43
N MET A 446 3.67 -24.82 6.26
CA MET A 446 2.62 -23.79 6.16
C MET A 446 1.30 -24.24 6.79
N TRP A 447 0.94 -25.52 6.61
CA TRP A 447 -0.24 -26.10 7.25
C TRP A 447 -0.10 -26.12 8.77
N LEU A 448 1.07 -26.46 9.31
CA LEU A 448 1.35 -26.39 10.75
C LEU A 448 1.20 -24.98 11.30
N LYS A 449 1.71 -23.96 10.59
CA LYS A 449 1.49 -22.56 10.94
C LYS A 449 0.01 -22.18 10.89
N ALA A 450 -0.70 -22.62 9.85
CA ALA A 450 -2.13 -22.35 9.68
C ALA A 450 -2.97 -22.89 10.84
N GLN A 451 -2.56 -23.99 11.49
CA GLN A 451 -3.29 -24.51 12.67
C GLN A 451 -3.30 -23.56 13.86
N GLN A 452 -2.39 -22.59 13.92
CA GLN A 452 -2.38 -21.56 14.96
C GLN A 452 -3.40 -20.44 14.70
N HIS A 453 -3.93 -20.37 13.47
CA HIS A 453 -4.97 -19.40 13.10
C HIS A 453 -6.36 -19.94 13.49
N PRO A 454 -7.27 -19.13 14.09
CA PRO A 454 -8.61 -19.57 14.49
C PRO A 454 -9.40 -20.30 13.39
N ASP A 455 -9.32 -19.78 12.17
CA ASP A 455 -10.01 -20.34 10.99
C ASP A 455 -9.16 -21.32 10.15
N LYS A 456 -7.96 -21.68 10.64
CA LYS A 456 -7.05 -22.64 10.02
C LYS A 456 -6.62 -22.31 8.58
N TYR A 457 -6.49 -21.03 8.26
CA TYR A 457 -5.90 -20.58 6.99
C TYR A 457 -4.50 -20.01 7.17
N TRP A 458 -3.67 -20.20 6.16
CA TRP A 458 -2.38 -19.53 6.05
C TRP A 458 -2.61 -18.12 5.49
N ILE A 459 -2.16 -17.13 6.25
CA ILE A 459 -2.10 -15.73 5.86
C ILE A 459 -0.74 -15.18 6.29
N CYS A 460 -0.11 -14.43 5.39
CA CYS A 460 1.12 -13.73 5.68
C CYS A 460 0.95 -12.27 5.26
N TYR A 461 0.82 -11.40 6.27
CA TYR A 461 0.81 -9.96 6.08
C TYR A 461 2.24 -9.47 5.84
N THR A 462 2.43 -8.46 4.99
CA THR A 462 3.66 -7.68 4.95
C THR A 462 3.86 -7.03 6.33
N LYS A 463 4.71 -7.67 7.12
CA LYS A 463 6.09 -7.23 7.26
C LYS A 463 6.31 -5.72 7.19
N GLU A 464 6.44 -4.96 8.28
CA GLU A 464 7.19 -3.70 8.18
C GLU A 464 8.60 -3.99 7.65
N LEU A 465 9.19 -3.06 6.90
CA LEU A 465 10.46 -3.30 6.21
C LEU A 465 11.60 -3.55 7.19
N GLU A 466 11.49 -2.99 8.39
CA GLU A 466 12.33 -3.21 9.56
C GLU A 466 12.27 -4.64 10.10
N GLU A 467 11.23 -5.40 9.74
CA GLU A 467 11.01 -6.79 10.13
C GLU A 467 11.26 -7.75 8.94
N TRP A 468 11.80 -7.27 7.83
CA TRP A 468 12.11 -8.07 6.63
C TRP A 468 13.36 -8.95 6.75
N ASP A 469 14.02 -8.96 7.90
CA ASP A 469 15.07 -9.93 8.20
C ASP A 469 14.45 -11.32 8.26
N HIS A 470 14.42 -11.98 7.09
CA HIS A 470 14.01 -13.36 6.85
C HIS A 470 13.07 -13.87 7.94
N GLU A 471 11.83 -13.38 7.94
CA GLU A 471 10.84 -14.03 8.78
C GLU A 471 10.83 -15.52 8.40
N PRO A 472 10.85 -16.43 9.37
CA PRO A 472 10.55 -17.80 9.06
C PRO A 472 9.16 -17.77 8.44
N TYR A 473 9.08 -18.16 7.17
CA TYR A 473 7.82 -18.37 6.44
C TYR A 473 6.88 -19.36 7.15
N VAL A 474 7.36 -19.94 8.25
CA VAL A 474 6.78 -20.92 9.18
C VAL A 474 6.65 -20.29 10.55
#